data_AF-A0A2W4ZZN5-F1
#
_entry.id   AF-A0A2W4ZZN5-F1
#
_cell.length_a   1.000
_cell.length_b   1.000
_cell.length_c   1.000
_cell.angle_alpha   90.00
_cell.angle_beta   90.00
_cell.angle_gamma   90.00
#
_symmetry.space_group_name_H-M   'P 1'
#
loop_
_entity.id
_entity.type
_entity.pdbx_description
1 polymer ?
#
loop_
_entity_poly.entity_id
_entity_poly.type
_entity_poly.pdbx_seq_one_letter_code
_entity_poly.pdbx_strand_id
1 'polypeptide(L)'
;MSRLKQQNGSALVYILIAVALLAALTATFMDSSSQQVTSQRAVNTVSEIKSQASLIQSSIQECVLTYPAGDTTYTPANNQVIPYPLNPDATHMLNPKPSGNKEVQFLRCPGNPGNSNDHAKIFGGKSGKFLPPPPALFQPWKYVNYAGTVYFWTSTDKTDSFILSSLKKLDDQYSECEADIIDAKSANVALDEDNQAICPSGSYCFRIHMVTPSAGGWYKGDTDADEADCSTRD
;
A
#
# COMPACT_ATOMS: atom_id res chain seq x y z
N MET A 1 4.87 87.78 12.15
CA MET A 1 3.61 86.99 12.27
C MET A 1 3.65 85.86 11.27
N SER A 2 4.05 84.65 11.67
CA SER A 2 3.90 83.43 10.86
C SER A 2 2.92 82.50 11.58
N ARG A 3 1.81 82.17 10.91
CA ARG A 3 0.82 81.22 11.43
C ARG A 3 1.31 79.81 11.11
N LEU A 4 1.53 78.99 12.14
CA LEU A 4 1.73 77.55 11.99
C LEU A 4 0.37 76.90 11.67
N LYS A 5 0.30 76.24 10.52
CA LYS A 5 -0.88 75.54 10.00
C LYS A 5 -0.92 74.15 10.65
N GLN A 6 -1.82 73.94 11.61
CA GLN A 6 -1.99 72.66 12.29
C GLN A 6 -2.62 71.65 11.33
N GLN A 7 -1.83 70.69 10.87
CA GLN A 7 -2.29 69.57 10.04
C GLN A 7 -2.75 68.44 10.96
N ASN A 8 -4.07 68.26 11.07
CA ASN A 8 -4.65 67.06 11.64
C ASN A 8 -4.54 65.93 10.59
N GLY A 9 -3.34 65.35 10.48
CA GLY A 9 -3.16 64.08 9.78
C GLY A 9 -3.96 63.01 10.51
N SER A 10 -4.97 62.47 9.86
CA SER A 10 -5.92 61.52 10.44
C SER A 10 -5.19 60.24 10.89
N ALA A 11 -4.80 60.17 12.17
CA ALA A 11 -4.18 59.02 12.82
C ALA A 11 -4.99 57.73 12.63
N LEU A 12 -6.28 57.87 12.36
CA LEU A 12 -7.23 56.80 12.12
C LEU A 12 -6.91 55.99 10.85
N VAL A 13 -6.34 56.61 9.81
CA VAL A 13 -5.96 55.91 8.57
C VAL A 13 -4.79 54.95 8.81
N TYR A 14 -3.81 55.37 9.61
CA TYR A 14 -2.65 54.54 9.94
C TYR A 14 -3.04 53.33 10.80
N ILE A 15 -4.00 53.49 11.71
CA ILE A 15 -4.53 52.39 12.52
C ILE A 15 -5.28 51.37 11.64
N LEU A 16 -6.09 51.83 10.69
CA LEU A 16 -6.81 50.94 9.78
C LEU A 16 -5.89 50.12 8.89
N ILE A 17 -4.82 50.73 8.35
CA ILE A 17 -3.81 50.01 7.56
C ILE A 17 -3.11 48.96 8.42
N ALA A 18 -2.75 49.28 9.66
CA ALA A 18 -2.10 48.34 10.57
C ALA A 18 -3.00 47.14 10.89
N VAL A 19 -4.30 47.35 11.16
CA VAL A 19 -5.26 46.26 11.43
C VAL A 19 -5.47 45.39 10.18
N ALA A 20 -5.55 46.00 8.99
CA ALA A 20 -5.68 45.25 7.74
C ALA A 20 -4.46 44.38 7.46
N LEU A 21 -3.25 44.89 7.72
CA LEU A 21 -2.01 44.13 7.57
C LEU A 21 -1.91 42.98 8.59
N LEU A 22 -2.32 43.22 9.85
CA LEU A 22 -2.38 42.18 10.88
C LEU A 22 -3.37 41.06 10.52
N ALA A 23 -4.55 41.41 10.00
CA ALA A 23 -5.56 40.44 9.57
C ALA A 23 -5.14 39.63 8.34
N ALA A 24 -4.46 40.25 7.37
CA ALA A 24 -3.92 39.55 6.22
C ALA A 24 -2.82 38.56 6.64
N LEU A 25 -1.98 38.94 7.60
CA LEU A 25 -0.92 38.08 8.12
C LEU A 25 -1.49 36.85 8.86
N THR A 26 -2.50 37.04 9.72
CA THR A 26 -3.16 35.91 10.42
C THR A 26 -3.87 34.97 9.46
N ALA A 27 -4.51 35.48 8.38
CA ALA A 27 -5.12 34.64 7.35
C ALA A 27 -4.07 33.74 6.66
N THR A 28 -2.91 34.29 6.30
CA THR A 28 -1.84 33.51 5.64
C THR A 28 -1.24 32.41 6.53
N PHE A 29 -1.22 32.59 7.86
CA PHE A 29 -0.68 31.60 8.80
C PHE A 29 -1.71 30.52 9.22
N MET A 30 -3.01 30.81 9.16
CA MET A 30 -4.05 29.83 9.47
C MET A 30 -4.28 28.82 8.33
N ASP A 31 -4.07 29.20 7.07
CA ASP A 31 -4.17 28.27 5.93
C ASP A 31 -2.95 27.35 5.79
N SER A 32 -1.74 27.80 6.19
CA SER A 32 -0.51 27.01 5.99
C SER A 32 -0.34 25.88 7.01
N SER A 33 -0.83 26.05 8.23
CA SER A 33 -0.57 25.13 9.35
C SER A 33 -1.34 23.81 9.23
N SER A 34 -2.59 23.85 8.76
CA SER A 34 -3.39 22.64 8.50
C SER A 34 -2.91 21.86 7.27
N GLN A 35 -2.46 22.56 6.22
CA GLN A 35 -1.87 21.96 5.02
C GLN A 35 -0.49 21.34 5.29
N GLN A 36 0.31 21.92 6.18
CA GLN A 36 1.63 21.40 6.55
C GLN A 36 1.54 20.11 7.39
N VAL A 37 0.61 20.01 8.34
CA VAL A 37 0.42 18.78 9.14
C VAL A 37 -0.10 17.63 8.27
N THR A 38 -0.98 17.94 7.32
CA THR A 38 -1.57 16.93 6.41
C THR A 38 -0.52 16.38 5.44
N SER A 39 0.31 17.25 4.85
CA SER A 39 1.40 16.84 3.96
C SER A 39 2.48 16.02 4.68
N GLN A 40 2.81 16.34 5.93
CA GLN A 40 3.78 15.55 6.68
C GLN A 40 3.27 14.16 7.07
N ARG A 41 1.98 14.05 7.43
CA ARG A 41 1.35 12.74 7.69
C ARG A 41 1.33 11.88 6.42
N ALA A 42 0.99 12.47 5.28
CA ALA A 42 0.99 11.81 3.98
C ALA A 42 2.39 11.23 3.64
N VAL A 43 3.45 12.02 3.78
CA VAL A 43 4.82 11.57 3.51
C VAL A 43 5.23 10.42 4.43
N ASN A 44 4.90 10.51 5.73
CA ASN A 44 5.19 9.44 6.68
C ASN A 44 4.44 8.15 6.32
N THR A 45 3.15 8.24 5.97
CA THR A 45 2.35 7.08 5.55
C THR A 45 2.91 6.43 4.28
N VAL A 46 3.28 7.21 3.27
CA VAL A 46 3.92 6.67 2.04
C VAL A 46 5.23 5.97 2.36
N SER A 47 6.07 6.58 3.19
CA SER A 47 7.34 6.00 3.61
C SER A 47 7.15 4.71 4.40
N GLU A 48 6.14 4.64 5.27
CA GLU A 48 5.79 3.43 6.02
C GLU A 48 5.30 2.31 5.09
N ILE A 49 4.35 2.61 4.19
CA ILE A 49 3.84 1.63 3.21
C ILE A 49 5.00 1.11 2.36
N LYS A 50 5.83 2.00 1.81
CA LYS A 50 6.99 1.62 0.99
C LYS A 50 7.98 0.75 1.76
N SER A 51 8.31 1.11 2.99
CA SER A 51 9.24 0.34 3.82
C SER A 51 8.69 -1.06 4.12
N GLN A 52 7.39 -1.18 4.40
CA GLN A 52 6.76 -2.47 4.64
C GLN A 52 6.68 -3.32 3.38
N ALA A 53 6.25 -2.72 2.26
CA ALA A 53 6.20 -3.38 0.97
C ALA A 53 7.58 -3.93 0.57
N SER A 54 8.63 -3.13 0.72
CA SER A 54 10.01 -3.54 0.43
C SER A 54 10.45 -4.73 1.30
N LEU A 55 10.12 -4.71 2.59
CA LEU A 55 10.42 -5.82 3.51
C LEU A 55 9.66 -7.10 3.14
N ILE A 56 8.39 -6.97 2.73
CA ILE A 56 7.56 -8.10 2.31
C ILE A 56 8.13 -8.70 1.02
N GLN A 57 8.33 -7.87 -0.01
CA GLN A 57 8.87 -8.26 -1.30
C GLN A 57 10.24 -8.93 -1.14
N SER A 58 11.16 -8.34 -0.38
CA SER A 58 12.48 -8.94 -0.14
C SER A 58 12.41 -10.28 0.59
N SER A 59 11.49 -10.40 1.57
CA SER A 59 11.32 -11.64 2.33
C SER A 59 10.72 -12.77 1.49
N ILE A 60 9.80 -12.42 0.57
CA ILE A 60 9.25 -13.36 -0.42
C ILE A 60 10.35 -13.80 -1.40
N GLN A 61 11.12 -12.85 -1.94
CA GLN A 61 12.22 -13.15 -2.86
C GLN A 61 13.28 -14.04 -2.22
N GLU A 62 13.64 -13.77 -0.96
CA GLU A 62 14.59 -14.62 -0.24
C GLU A 62 14.06 -16.05 -0.05
N CYS A 63 12.77 -16.21 0.23
CA CYS A 63 12.14 -17.53 0.29
C CYS A 63 12.28 -18.28 -1.05
N VAL A 64 11.91 -17.63 -2.15
CA VAL A 64 12.00 -18.17 -3.52
C VAL A 64 13.43 -18.57 -3.89
N LEU A 65 14.41 -17.71 -3.58
CA LEU A 65 15.81 -17.95 -3.92
C LEU A 65 16.46 -19.01 -3.02
N THR A 66 16.06 -19.09 -1.75
CA THR A 66 16.61 -20.08 -0.81
C THR A 66 16.04 -21.47 -1.06
N TYR A 67 14.78 -21.56 -1.48
CA TYR A 67 14.05 -22.81 -1.71
C TYR A 67 13.47 -22.86 -3.13
N PRO A 68 14.31 -22.91 -4.19
CA PRO A 68 13.85 -22.79 -5.57
C PRO A 68 13.00 -23.97 -6.04
N ALA A 69 13.12 -25.14 -5.40
CA ALA A 69 12.25 -26.29 -5.66
C ALA A 69 10.87 -26.16 -4.97
N GLY A 70 10.73 -25.24 -4.01
CA GLY A 70 9.59 -25.16 -3.11
C GLY A 70 9.37 -26.45 -2.33
N ASP A 71 8.11 -26.83 -2.14
CA ASP A 71 7.70 -28.10 -1.58
C ASP A 71 7.28 -29.05 -2.69
N THR A 72 8.10 -30.06 -2.97
CA THR A 72 7.82 -31.02 -4.04
C THR A 72 6.68 -31.98 -3.73
N THR A 73 6.21 -32.03 -2.47
CA THR A 73 5.04 -32.81 -2.08
C THR A 73 3.75 -32.02 -2.25
N TYR A 74 3.84 -30.70 -2.40
CA TYR A 74 2.71 -29.85 -2.67
C TYR A 74 2.28 -30.01 -4.13
N THR A 75 1.09 -30.57 -4.33
CA THR A 75 0.44 -30.55 -5.64
C THR A 75 -0.47 -29.32 -5.65
N PRO A 76 -0.13 -28.25 -6.39
CA PRO A 76 -0.86 -26.99 -6.32
C PRO A 76 -2.29 -27.20 -6.78
N ALA A 77 -3.23 -27.16 -5.83
CA ALA A 77 -4.62 -26.93 -6.17
C ALA A 77 -4.74 -25.49 -6.66
N ASN A 78 -5.41 -25.27 -7.79
CA ASN A 78 -5.69 -23.95 -8.35
C ASN A 78 -4.47 -23.17 -8.88
N ASN A 79 -3.52 -23.85 -9.51
CA ASN A 79 -2.42 -23.21 -10.25
C ASN A 79 -1.60 -22.21 -9.41
N GLN A 80 -1.36 -22.52 -8.14
CA GLN A 80 -0.40 -21.76 -7.34
C GLN A 80 0.99 -21.82 -7.94
N VAL A 81 1.70 -20.70 -7.90
CA VAL A 81 3.05 -20.56 -8.45
C VAL A 81 4.04 -21.07 -7.41
N ILE A 82 4.76 -22.14 -7.74
CA ILE A 82 5.92 -22.63 -6.98
C ILE A 82 7.17 -21.99 -7.64
N PRO A 83 8.14 -21.46 -6.88
CA PRO A 83 8.40 -21.63 -5.45
C PRO A 83 7.89 -20.49 -4.53
N TYR A 84 6.88 -19.73 -4.94
CA TYR A 84 6.39 -18.63 -4.11
C TYR A 84 5.73 -19.13 -2.81
N PRO A 85 5.72 -18.30 -1.74
CA PRO A 85 5.06 -18.62 -0.48
C PRO A 85 3.63 -19.13 -0.66
N LEU A 86 3.25 -20.06 0.21
CA LEU A 86 1.89 -20.58 0.25
C LEU A 86 0.96 -19.57 0.91
N ASN A 87 -0.29 -19.52 0.46
CA ASN A 87 -1.32 -18.72 1.11
C ASN A 87 -1.48 -19.19 2.58
N PRO A 88 -1.66 -18.27 3.55
CA PRO A 88 -1.77 -18.63 4.97
C PRO A 88 -2.95 -19.58 5.32
N ASP A 89 -3.95 -19.66 4.46
CA ASP A 89 -5.12 -20.53 4.56
C ASP A 89 -5.03 -21.80 3.68
N ALA A 90 -3.88 -22.06 3.04
CA ALA A 90 -3.69 -23.24 2.19
C ALA A 90 -3.84 -24.55 2.99
N THR A 91 -4.75 -25.41 2.54
CA THR A 91 -5.13 -26.68 3.20
C THR A 91 -3.99 -27.69 3.31
N HIS A 92 -2.95 -27.55 2.48
CA HIS A 92 -1.75 -28.39 2.53
C HIS A 92 -0.94 -28.21 3.82
N MET A 93 -1.09 -27.07 4.52
CA MET A 93 -0.29 -26.78 5.71
C MET A 93 -0.79 -27.54 6.95
N LEU A 94 0.11 -27.91 7.85
CA LEU A 94 -0.20 -28.64 9.09
C LEU A 94 -1.11 -27.86 10.06
N ASN A 95 -1.16 -26.54 9.94
CA ASN A 95 -2.02 -25.65 10.72
C ASN A 95 -2.40 -24.42 9.88
N PRO A 96 -3.33 -24.57 8.93
CA PRO A 96 -3.74 -23.45 8.11
C PRO A 96 -4.49 -22.43 8.95
N LYS A 97 -4.39 -21.17 8.57
CA LYS A 97 -5.28 -20.15 9.12
C LYS A 97 -6.72 -20.39 8.65
N PRO A 98 -7.71 -19.88 9.39
CA PRO A 98 -9.10 -19.94 8.94
C PRO A 98 -9.22 -19.41 7.51
N SER A 99 -10.06 -20.04 6.70
CA SER A 99 -10.31 -19.63 5.31
C SER A 99 -10.55 -18.13 5.21
N GLY A 100 -9.86 -17.46 4.28
CA GLY A 100 -9.94 -16.01 4.09
C GLY A 100 -8.98 -15.18 4.96
N ASN A 101 -8.34 -15.77 5.98
CA ASN A 101 -7.22 -15.12 6.65
C ASN A 101 -5.94 -15.30 5.82
N LYS A 102 -5.66 -14.28 5.00
CA LYS A 102 -4.54 -14.23 4.08
C LYS A 102 -3.44 -13.26 4.52
N GLU A 103 -3.34 -12.97 5.81
CA GLU A 103 -2.40 -11.95 6.31
C GLU A 103 -0.93 -12.33 6.10
N VAL A 104 -0.14 -11.37 5.63
CA VAL A 104 1.27 -11.55 5.27
C VAL A 104 2.12 -12.04 6.46
N GLN A 105 1.78 -11.65 7.69
CA GLN A 105 2.49 -12.10 8.90
C GLN A 105 2.44 -13.62 9.12
N PHE A 106 1.53 -14.32 8.43
CA PHE A 106 1.38 -15.78 8.51
C PHE A 106 1.94 -16.50 7.28
N LEU A 107 2.61 -15.80 6.36
CA LEU A 107 3.24 -16.44 5.22
C LEU A 107 4.28 -17.46 5.65
N ARG A 108 4.29 -18.56 4.92
CA ARG A 108 5.20 -19.68 5.12
C ARG A 108 5.89 -20.00 3.81
N CYS A 109 7.17 -20.34 3.92
CA CYS A 109 8.00 -20.62 2.77
C CYS A 109 7.94 -22.12 2.41
N PRO A 110 7.49 -22.50 1.20
CA PRO A 110 7.48 -23.89 0.80
C PRO A 110 8.92 -24.44 0.77
N GLY A 111 9.10 -25.71 1.13
CA GLY A 111 10.43 -26.34 1.19
C GLY A 111 11.23 -26.02 2.47
N ASN A 112 10.68 -25.24 3.40
CA ASN A 112 11.34 -24.89 4.67
C ASN A 112 10.51 -25.34 5.88
N PRO A 113 10.95 -26.26 6.77
CA PRO A 113 12.10 -27.13 6.61
C PRO A 113 11.71 -28.37 5.78
N GLY A 114 12.30 -28.48 4.58
CA GLY A 114 12.14 -29.61 3.68
C GLY A 114 10.75 -29.72 3.03
N ASN A 115 10.54 -30.86 2.36
CA ASN A 115 9.31 -31.21 1.66
C ASN A 115 8.28 -31.81 2.64
N SER A 116 7.83 -30.99 3.57
CA SER A 116 6.83 -31.36 4.57
C SER A 116 5.77 -30.29 4.70
N ASN A 117 4.57 -30.67 5.14
CA ASN A 117 3.44 -29.78 5.36
C ASN A 117 3.63 -28.75 6.49
N ASP A 118 4.71 -28.84 7.28
CA ASP A 118 5.00 -27.88 8.36
C ASP A 118 5.99 -26.80 7.92
N HIS A 119 5.53 -25.94 7.01
CA HIS A 119 6.38 -24.87 6.50
C HIS A 119 6.65 -23.78 7.55
N ALA A 120 7.90 -23.37 7.77
CA ALA A 120 8.27 -22.31 8.69
C ALA A 120 7.75 -20.94 8.20
N LYS A 121 7.35 -20.09 9.14
CA LYS A 121 6.93 -18.72 8.83
C LYS A 121 8.11 -17.89 8.34
N ILE A 122 7.83 -17.04 7.36
CA ILE A 122 8.78 -16.04 6.84
C ILE A 122 8.98 -14.91 7.86
N PHE A 123 7.93 -14.59 8.62
CA PHE A 123 7.95 -13.61 9.71
C PHE A 123 7.76 -14.30 11.06
N GLY A 124 8.75 -14.19 11.94
CA GLY A 124 8.71 -14.70 13.31
C GLY A 124 10.09 -15.04 13.86
N GLY A 125 10.10 -15.58 15.09
CA GLY A 125 11.35 -15.84 15.82
C GLY A 125 12.32 -16.79 15.12
N LYS A 126 11.84 -17.72 14.28
CA LYS A 126 12.72 -18.65 13.54
C LYS A 126 13.47 -17.97 12.39
N SER A 127 12.87 -16.99 11.72
CA SER A 127 13.52 -16.25 10.63
C SER A 127 14.27 -15.02 11.10
N GLY A 128 14.02 -14.55 12.33
CA GLY A 128 14.54 -13.30 12.87
C GLY A 128 13.92 -12.04 12.24
N LYS A 129 12.98 -12.22 11.30
CA LYS A 129 12.29 -11.12 10.61
C LYS A 129 10.93 -10.90 11.25
N PHE A 130 10.59 -9.65 11.48
CA PHE A 130 9.31 -9.27 12.05
C PHE A 130 8.66 -8.22 11.16
N LEU A 131 7.40 -8.46 10.81
CA LEU A 131 6.62 -7.44 10.13
C LEU A 131 6.30 -6.34 11.15
N PRO A 132 6.59 -5.07 10.87
CA PRO A 132 6.12 -3.97 11.71
C PRO A 132 4.59 -3.92 11.75
N PRO A 133 3.99 -3.19 12.70
CA PRO A 133 2.54 -3.00 12.72
C PRO A 133 2.06 -2.37 11.40
N PRO A 134 0.81 -2.63 10.97
CA PRO A 134 0.27 -2.03 9.75
C PRO A 134 0.40 -0.50 9.76
N PRO A 135 0.64 0.15 8.60
CA PRO A 135 0.76 1.60 8.52
C PRO A 135 -0.51 2.25 9.08
N ALA A 136 -0.36 3.43 9.68
CA ALA A 136 -1.51 4.16 10.19
C ALA A 136 -2.52 4.40 9.05
N LEU A 137 -3.81 4.16 9.32
CA LEU A 137 -4.93 4.26 8.37
C LEU A 137 -5.10 3.07 7.41
N PHE A 138 -4.21 2.09 7.42
CA PHE A 138 -4.26 0.92 6.53
C PHE A 138 -4.55 -0.36 7.30
N GLN A 139 -5.18 -1.30 6.61
CA GLN A 139 -5.40 -2.65 7.11
C GLN A 139 -4.10 -3.48 7.03
N PRO A 140 -4.00 -4.59 7.78
CA PRO A 140 -2.89 -5.52 7.63
C PRO A 140 -2.73 -5.97 6.17
N TRP A 141 -1.48 -6.15 5.74
CA TRP A 141 -1.17 -6.67 4.42
C TRP A 141 -1.71 -8.10 4.26
N LYS A 142 -2.30 -8.36 3.10
CA LYS A 142 -2.79 -9.66 2.67
C LYS A 142 -2.02 -10.14 1.44
N TYR A 143 -1.92 -11.44 1.27
CA TYR A 143 -1.15 -12.08 0.20
C TYR A 143 -2.02 -13.04 -0.59
N VAL A 144 -1.76 -13.13 -1.89
CA VAL A 144 -2.40 -14.06 -2.80
C VAL A 144 -1.34 -14.68 -3.71
N ASN A 145 -1.29 -16.00 -3.70
CA ASN A 145 -0.66 -16.84 -4.71
C ASN A 145 -1.73 -17.76 -5.29
N TYR A 146 -2.18 -17.45 -6.50
CA TYR A 146 -3.31 -18.12 -7.13
C TYR A 146 -3.32 -17.91 -8.64
N ALA A 147 -3.68 -18.93 -9.42
CA ALA A 147 -3.85 -18.85 -10.88
C ALA A 147 -2.69 -18.16 -11.64
N GLY A 148 -1.43 -18.50 -11.32
CA GLY A 148 -0.28 -17.90 -12.02
C GLY A 148 0.10 -16.49 -11.56
N THR A 149 -0.69 -15.87 -10.69
CA THR A 149 -0.46 -14.51 -10.19
C THR A 149 -0.05 -14.56 -8.72
N VAL A 150 0.98 -13.79 -8.38
CA VAL A 150 1.42 -13.60 -7.00
C VAL A 150 1.44 -12.11 -6.70
N TYR A 151 0.73 -11.71 -5.65
CA TYR A 151 0.68 -10.31 -5.22
C TYR A 151 0.39 -10.21 -3.73
N PHE A 152 0.63 -9.04 -3.17
CA PHE A 152 0.18 -8.67 -1.84
C PHE A 152 -0.42 -7.28 -1.86
N TRP A 153 -1.35 -7.01 -0.95
CA TRP A 153 -2.13 -5.78 -0.96
C TRP A 153 -2.52 -5.34 0.44
N THR A 154 -2.81 -4.06 0.56
CA THR A 154 -3.42 -3.45 1.74
C THR A 154 -4.59 -2.59 1.31
N SER A 155 -5.47 -2.24 2.24
CA SER A 155 -6.63 -1.39 1.98
C SER A 155 -6.82 -0.34 3.05
N THR A 156 -7.48 0.75 2.68
CA THR A 156 -7.92 1.79 3.59
C THR A 156 -9.34 2.22 3.26
N ASP A 157 -10.17 2.35 4.29
CA ASP A 157 -11.54 2.87 4.24
C ASP A 157 -11.56 4.41 4.32
N LYS A 158 -10.38 5.04 4.41
CA LYS A 158 -10.25 6.48 4.53
C LYS A 158 -10.34 7.12 3.15
N THR A 159 -11.22 8.10 3.03
CA THR A 159 -11.61 8.70 1.74
C THR A 159 -10.92 10.04 1.46
N ASP A 160 -10.01 10.46 2.34
CA ASP A 160 -9.30 11.73 2.22
C ASP A 160 -8.52 11.81 0.90
N SER A 161 -8.66 12.92 0.17
CA SER A 161 -8.02 13.12 -1.14
C SER A 161 -6.48 13.04 -1.09
N PHE A 162 -5.89 13.34 0.06
CA PHE A 162 -4.44 13.22 0.26
C PHE A 162 -3.98 11.76 0.21
N ILE A 163 -4.80 10.79 0.61
CA ILE A 163 -4.44 9.36 0.61
C ILE A 163 -4.29 8.88 -0.83
N LEU A 164 -5.29 9.15 -1.68
CA LEU A 164 -5.21 8.80 -3.10
C LEU A 164 -4.00 9.47 -3.77
N SER A 165 -3.79 10.76 -3.54
CA SER A 165 -2.63 11.49 -4.08
C SER A 165 -1.29 10.91 -3.61
N SER A 166 -1.27 10.34 -2.41
CA SER A 166 -0.09 9.71 -1.82
C SER A 166 0.16 8.32 -2.38
N LEU A 167 -0.91 7.54 -2.60
CA LEU A 167 -0.84 6.25 -3.26
C LEU A 167 -0.39 6.41 -4.71
N LYS A 168 -0.91 7.37 -5.47
CA LYS A 168 -0.46 7.65 -6.85
C LYS A 168 1.05 7.93 -6.92
N LYS A 169 1.54 8.80 -6.03
CA LYS A 169 2.99 9.08 -5.91
C LYS A 169 3.83 7.86 -5.48
N LEU A 170 3.21 6.90 -4.82
CA LEU A 170 3.87 5.65 -4.45
C LEU A 170 3.90 4.70 -5.64
N ASP A 171 2.80 4.63 -6.39
CA ASP A 171 2.65 3.88 -7.64
C ASP A 171 3.69 4.32 -8.68
N ASP A 172 3.84 5.63 -8.86
CA ASP A 172 4.85 6.27 -9.73
C ASP A 172 6.30 5.83 -9.41
N GLN A 173 6.56 5.21 -8.25
CA GLN A 173 7.88 4.72 -7.85
C GLN A 173 8.12 3.24 -8.18
N TYR A 174 7.07 2.51 -8.54
CA TYR A 174 7.15 1.14 -9.02
C TYR A 174 7.25 1.12 -10.54
N SER A 175 7.72 0.01 -11.10
CA SER A 175 7.73 -0.17 -12.55
C SER A 175 6.30 -0.39 -13.06
N GLU A 176 6.07 -0.16 -14.36
CA GLU A 176 4.79 -0.49 -15.00
C GLU A 176 4.36 -1.94 -14.66
N CYS A 177 3.12 -2.10 -14.23
CA CYS A 177 2.47 -3.33 -13.80
C CYS A 177 2.97 -3.93 -12.47
N GLU A 178 3.87 -3.27 -11.75
CA GLU A 178 4.42 -3.76 -10.48
C GLU A 178 3.56 -3.38 -9.29
N ALA A 179 2.86 -2.25 -9.33
CA ALA A 179 1.91 -1.84 -8.31
C ALA A 179 0.67 -1.25 -8.96
N ASP A 180 -0.45 -1.27 -8.22
CA ASP A 180 -1.67 -0.64 -8.69
C ASP A 180 -2.60 -0.15 -7.58
N ILE A 181 -3.37 0.87 -7.92
CA ILE A 181 -4.41 1.46 -7.07
C ILE A 181 -5.79 1.05 -7.57
N ILE A 182 -6.53 0.33 -6.73
CA ILE A 182 -7.92 -0.05 -6.99
C ILE A 182 -8.87 0.86 -6.21
N ASP A 183 -9.75 1.58 -6.92
CA ASP A 183 -10.87 2.30 -6.33
C ASP A 183 -12.11 1.39 -6.21
N ALA A 184 -12.40 0.96 -4.98
CA ALA A 184 -13.59 0.18 -4.64
C ALA A 184 -14.62 1.01 -3.87
N LYS A 185 -14.69 2.34 -4.07
CA LYS A 185 -15.62 3.20 -3.30
C LYS A 185 -17.10 2.86 -3.49
N SER A 186 -17.48 2.39 -4.67
CA SER A 186 -18.88 2.15 -5.04
C SER A 186 -19.35 0.71 -4.85
N ALA A 187 -18.44 -0.26 -4.97
CA ALA A 187 -18.73 -1.69 -4.87
C ALA A 187 -17.45 -2.47 -4.54
N ASN A 188 -17.64 -3.72 -4.12
CA ASN A 188 -16.53 -4.68 -4.02
C ASN A 188 -15.88 -4.86 -5.39
N VAL A 189 -14.55 -4.76 -5.45
CA VAL A 189 -13.77 -5.01 -6.67
C VAL A 189 -12.95 -6.27 -6.49
N ALA A 190 -13.11 -7.22 -7.41
CA ALA A 190 -12.31 -8.44 -7.43
C ALA A 190 -10.85 -8.10 -7.75
N LEU A 191 -9.91 -8.64 -6.96
CA LEU A 191 -8.47 -8.49 -7.19
C LEU A 191 -7.87 -9.66 -7.97
N ASP A 192 -8.69 -10.67 -8.27
CA ASP A 192 -8.35 -11.81 -9.12
C ASP A 192 -9.64 -12.33 -9.78
N GLU A 193 -9.47 -13.18 -10.79
CA GLU A 193 -10.58 -13.69 -11.61
C GLU A 193 -11.57 -14.56 -10.82
N ASP A 194 -11.11 -15.19 -9.73
CA ASP A 194 -11.86 -16.16 -8.94
C ASP A 194 -12.40 -15.58 -7.62
N ASN A 195 -12.34 -14.26 -7.46
CA ASN A 195 -12.76 -13.53 -6.25
C ASN A 195 -12.12 -14.05 -4.95
N GLN A 196 -10.91 -14.59 -5.03
CA GLN A 196 -10.14 -15.08 -3.88
C GLN A 196 -9.67 -13.93 -2.98
N ALA A 197 -9.46 -12.76 -3.54
CA ALA A 197 -9.30 -11.51 -2.84
C ALA A 197 -10.21 -10.44 -3.45
N ILE A 198 -10.76 -9.63 -2.55
CA ILE A 198 -11.72 -8.58 -2.87
C ILE A 198 -11.25 -7.31 -2.17
N CYS A 199 -11.13 -6.23 -2.94
CA CYS A 199 -11.07 -4.90 -2.39
C CYS A 199 -12.47 -4.52 -1.89
N PRO A 200 -12.67 -4.32 -0.58
CA PRO A 200 -14.00 -4.12 -0.02
C PRO A 200 -14.60 -2.78 -0.44
N SER A 201 -15.92 -2.75 -0.60
CA SER A 201 -16.66 -1.53 -0.89
C SER A 201 -16.35 -0.40 0.10
N GLY A 202 -16.22 0.82 -0.40
CA GLY A 202 -15.88 2.00 0.40
C GLY A 202 -14.38 2.19 0.67
N SER A 203 -13.51 1.44 0.00
CA SER A 203 -12.06 1.47 0.25
C SER A 203 -11.24 1.77 -1.00
N TYR A 204 -10.01 2.23 -0.76
CA TYR A 204 -8.91 2.13 -1.72
C TYR A 204 -8.06 0.91 -1.38
N CYS A 205 -7.64 0.16 -2.39
CA CYS A 205 -6.64 -0.88 -2.23
C CYS A 205 -5.37 -0.52 -2.99
N PHE A 206 -4.24 -0.80 -2.37
CA PHE A 206 -2.93 -0.71 -2.99
C PHE A 206 -2.35 -2.11 -3.06
N ARG A 207 -2.04 -2.57 -4.27
CA ARG A 207 -1.58 -3.93 -4.53
C ARG A 207 -0.24 -3.86 -5.24
N ILE A 208 0.61 -4.85 -4.95
CA ILE A 208 1.95 -4.98 -5.51
C ILE A 208 2.09 -6.41 -6.03
N HIS A 209 2.44 -6.52 -7.30
CA HIS A 209 2.65 -7.77 -8.00
C HIS A 209 4.09 -8.25 -7.86
N MET A 210 4.26 -9.54 -7.58
CA MET A 210 5.56 -10.20 -7.66
C MET A 210 5.83 -10.62 -9.11
N VAL A 211 7.09 -10.56 -9.54
CA VAL A 211 7.50 -11.01 -10.88
C VAL A 211 7.39 -12.53 -10.98
N THR A 212 6.36 -13.06 -11.61
CA THR A 212 6.21 -14.50 -11.81
C THR A 212 6.79 -14.92 -13.16
N PRO A 213 7.44 -16.10 -13.25
CA PRO A 213 7.97 -16.62 -14.52
C PRO A 213 6.87 -17.14 -15.48
N SER A 214 5.60 -17.07 -15.08
CA SER A 214 4.45 -17.52 -15.89
C SER A 214 3.71 -16.32 -16.48
N ALA A 215 3.79 -16.16 -17.80
CA ALA A 215 3.21 -15.10 -18.63
C ALA A 215 1.66 -15.09 -18.71
N GLY A 216 0.96 -15.44 -17.64
CA GLY A 216 -0.51 -15.63 -17.64
C GLY A 216 -1.29 -14.83 -16.61
N GLY A 217 -0.64 -13.98 -15.81
CA GLY A 217 -1.34 -13.16 -14.83
C GLY A 217 -2.08 -12.02 -15.51
N TRP A 218 -3.39 -12.15 -15.67
CA TRP A 218 -4.25 -11.14 -16.29
C TRP A 218 -4.42 -9.93 -15.36
N TYR A 219 -4.14 -8.72 -15.84
CA TYR A 219 -4.46 -7.48 -15.14
C TYR A 219 -5.11 -6.47 -16.08
N LYS A 220 -6.24 -5.88 -15.66
CA LYS A 220 -7.10 -5.02 -16.50
C LYS A 220 -6.69 -3.53 -16.54
N GLY A 221 -5.50 -3.19 -16.04
CA GLY A 221 -5.09 -1.78 -15.86
C GLY A 221 -5.66 -1.17 -14.58
N ASP A 222 -5.06 -0.06 -14.15
CA ASP A 222 -5.35 0.64 -12.89
C ASP A 222 -6.40 1.74 -13.04
N THR A 223 -6.62 2.47 -11.93
CA THR A 223 -7.57 3.58 -11.85
C THR A 223 -7.00 4.90 -12.41
N ASP A 224 -5.68 5.02 -12.50
CA ASP A 224 -4.94 6.19 -13.02
C ASP A 224 -5.01 6.29 -14.53
N ALA A 225 -5.20 5.12 -15.17
CA ALA A 225 -5.03 4.89 -16.58
C ALA A 225 -3.61 5.20 -17.09
N ASP A 226 -2.57 5.07 -16.24
CA ASP A 226 -1.19 5.05 -16.70
C ASP A 226 -0.71 3.66 -17.11
N GLU A 227 -1.36 2.58 -16.66
CA GLU A 227 -1.11 1.21 -17.14
C GLU A 227 -2.13 0.73 -18.18
N ALA A 228 -1.70 0.67 -19.45
CA ALA A 228 -2.51 0.14 -20.55
C ALA A 228 -2.28 -1.38 -20.72
N ASP A 229 -3.07 -2.19 -20.02
CA ASP A 229 -3.17 -3.66 -20.16
C ASP A 229 -1.83 -4.42 -20.06
N CYS A 230 -1.53 -4.91 -18.86
CA CYS A 230 -0.33 -5.69 -18.53
C CYS A 230 -0.46 -7.18 -18.91
N SER A 231 -1.16 -7.50 -20.00
CA SER A 231 -1.51 -8.87 -20.39
C SER A 231 -0.34 -9.73 -20.87
N THR A 232 0.83 -9.15 -21.13
CA THR A 232 2.05 -9.88 -21.50
C THR A 232 3.24 -9.37 -20.70
N ARG A 233 3.47 -9.94 -19.52
CA ARG A 233 4.76 -9.84 -18.83
C ARG A 233 5.72 -10.88 -19.42
N ASP A 234 6.62 -10.44 -20.29
CA ASP A 234 7.79 -11.19 -20.73
C ASP A 234 8.95 -11.07 -19.73
#